data_AF-A0A369VSQ9-F1
#
_entry.id   AF-A0A369VSQ9-F1
#
_cell.length_a   1.000
_cell.length_b   1.000
_cell.length_c   1.000
_cell.angle_alpha   90.00
_cell.angle_beta   90.00
_cell.angle_gamma   90.00
#
_symmetry.space_group_name_H-M   'P 1'
#
loop_
_entity.id
_entity.type
_entity.pdbx_description
1 polymer ?
#
loop_
_entity_poly.entity_id
_entity_poly.type
_entity_poly.pdbx_seq_one_letter_code
_entity_poly.pdbx_strand_id
1 'polypeptide(L)'
;MIQGDLFSASPVAPPKISSQTPLVEGLPSIIDVIAQVSTRPRYAFMVLNLIARAAGQGGKAGPYVLRQGQAVRLRDWLCDSLAPMAARDHKRAALAEQVRVELAGQEQLPGDPDAASRLVDQVVLERVRRSGRCNVSRAVSELVRAGLVRRHYEGWRVDHHNRGARREAVYTLLPDTMRALGKA
;
A
#
# COMPACT_ATOMS: atom_id res chain seq x y z
N MET A 1 3.69 59.45 2.63
CA MET A 1 3.93 58.02 2.35
C MET A 1 3.06 57.22 3.29
N ILE A 2 2.03 56.56 2.76
CA ILE A 2 1.16 55.62 3.49
C ILE A 2 1.31 54.30 2.76
N GLN A 3 1.76 53.27 3.48
CA GLN A 3 2.07 51.94 2.97
C GLN A 3 0.81 51.07 3.07
N GLY A 4 0.40 50.47 1.95
CA GLY A 4 -0.88 49.77 1.81
C GLY A 4 -0.98 48.47 2.62
N ASP A 5 -2.19 48.24 3.14
CA ASP A 5 -2.64 47.01 3.79
C ASP A 5 -2.51 45.80 2.86
N LEU A 6 -1.66 44.84 3.26
CA LEU A 6 -1.34 43.61 2.52
C LEU A 6 -2.15 42.38 3.00
N PHE A 7 -3.15 42.58 3.86
CA PHE A 7 -3.97 41.50 4.41
C PHE A 7 -5.46 41.81 4.31
N SER A 8 -5.99 41.82 3.09
CA SER A 8 -7.43 41.57 2.89
C SER A 8 -7.66 40.06 2.85
N ALA A 9 -8.25 39.53 3.92
CA ALA A 9 -8.66 38.13 4.00
C ALA A 9 -9.74 37.83 2.94
N SER A 10 -9.36 37.15 1.86
CA SER A 10 -10.33 36.53 0.95
C SER A 10 -10.97 35.31 1.63
N PRO A 11 -12.29 35.12 1.51
CA PRO A 11 -12.93 33.91 2.01
C PRO A 11 -12.42 32.72 1.20
N VAL A 12 -11.77 31.78 1.88
CA VAL A 12 -11.37 30.48 1.31
C VAL A 12 -12.66 29.73 0.95
N ALA A 13 -13.00 29.74 -0.33
CA ALA A 13 -14.06 28.89 -0.86
C ALA A 13 -13.71 27.41 -0.61
N PRO A 14 -14.69 26.55 -0.26
CA PRO A 14 -14.43 25.13 -0.14
C PRO A 14 -13.89 24.59 -1.47
N PRO A 15 -12.93 23.65 -1.47
CA PRO A 15 -12.39 23.11 -2.70
C PRO A 15 -13.52 22.48 -3.50
N LYS A 16 -13.87 23.11 -4.63
CA LYS A 16 -14.74 22.51 -5.63
C LYS A 16 -14.01 21.27 -6.14
N ILE A 17 -14.51 20.09 -5.78
CA ILE A 17 -14.10 18.83 -6.39
C ILE A 17 -14.59 18.92 -7.84
N SER A 18 -13.74 19.43 -8.72
CA SER A 18 -13.99 19.47 -10.15
C SER A 18 -14.19 18.03 -10.61
N SER A 19 -15.35 17.73 -11.17
CA SER A 19 -15.70 16.46 -11.81
C SER A 19 -14.98 16.27 -13.16
N GLN A 20 -13.76 16.78 -13.27
CA GLN A 20 -12.87 16.56 -14.40
C GLN A 20 -11.86 15.51 -13.96
N THR A 21 -12.19 14.25 -14.22
CA THR A 21 -11.19 13.17 -14.19
C THR A 21 -10.07 13.59 -15.14
N PRO A 22 -8.82 13.80 -14.67
CA PRO A 22 -7.75 14.02 -15.60
C PRO A 22 -7.64 12.77 -16.45
N LEU A 23 -7.78 12.92 -17.77
CA LEU A 23 -7.45 11.87 -18.73
C LEU A 23 -6.00 11.47 -18.42
N VAL A 24 -5.83 10.29 -17.85
CA VAL A 24 -4.51 9.76 -17.51
C VAL A 24 -3.85 9.39 -18.84
N GLU A 25 -3.17 10.35 -19.48
CA GLU A 25 -2.39 10.13 -20.68
C GLU A 25 -1.07 9.46 -20.30
N GLY A 26 -1.06 8.12 -20.39
CA GLY A 26 0.14 7.31 -20.23
C GLY A 26 0.74 7.29 -18.82
N LEU A 27 1.90 6.66 -18.71
CA LEU A 27 2.56 6.43 -17.43
C LEU A 27 2.97 7.71 -16.66
N PRO A 28 3.45 8.80 -17.30
CA PRO A 28 3.84 10.02 -16.58
C PRO A 28 2.69 10.64 -15.79
N SER A 29 1.48 10.71 -16.37
CA SER A 29 0.32 11.29 -15.69
C SER A 29 -0.11 10.49 -14.45
N ILE A 30 0.05 9.15 -14.45
CA ILE A 30 -0.13 8.33 -13.23
C ILE A 30 0.84 8.79 -12.13
N ILE A 31 2.11 8.99 -12.48
CA ILE A 31 3.14 9.37 -11.52
C ILE A 31 2.84 10.75 -10.94
N ASP A 32 2.43 11.71 -11.77
CA ASP A 32 2.07 13.07 -11.35
C ASP A 32 0.88 13.07 -10.40
N VAL A 33 -0.18 12.34 -10.75
CA VAL A 33 -1.37 12.20 -9.88
C VAL A 33 -0.99 11.57 -8.54
N ILE A 34 -0.15 10.53 -8.55
CA ILE A 34 0.31 9.88 -7.32
C ILE A 34 1.17 10.84 -6.48
N ALA A 35 2.06 11.62 -7.09
CA ALA A 35 2.93 12.57 -6.41
C ALA A 35 2.15 13.67 -5.68
N GLN A 36 0.98 14.07 -6.20
CA GLN A 36 0.12 15.06 -5.56
C GLN A 36 -0.62 14.50 -4.33
N VAL A 37 -0.86 13.19 -4.26
CA VAL A 37 -1.68 12.59 -3.20
C VAL A 37 -0.88 11.76 -2.18
N SER A 38 0.29 11.27 -2.54
CA SER A 38 1.05 10.34 -1.71
C SER A 38 2.29 10.99 -1.14
N THR A 39 2.49 10.80 0.17
CA THR A 39 3.78 11.13 0.81
C THR A 39 4.91 10.18 0.41
N ARG A 40 4.57 9.06 -0.27
CA ARG A 40 5.51 8.02 -0.71
C ARG A 40 5.19 7.60 -2.14
N PRO A 41 5.34 8.48 -3.14
CA PRO A 41 4.81 8.26 -4.48
C PRO A 41 5.40 7.02 -5.17
N ARG A 42 6.70 6.77 -4.99
CA ARG A 42 7.35 5.54 -5.49
C ARG A 42 6.69 4.27 -4.92
N TYR A 43 6.41 4.25 -3.62
CA TYR A 43 5.79 3.10 -2.97
C TYR A 43 4.34 2.90 -3.44
N ALA A 44 3.55 3.98 -3.52
CA ALA A 44 2.18 3.93 -4.03
C ALA A 44 2.12 3.45 -5.49
N PHE A 45 3.03 3.93 -6.34
CA PHE A 45 3.15 3.48 -7.72
C PHE A 45 3.51 1.98 -7.83
N MET A 46 4.38 1.48 -6.96
CA MET A 46 4.70 0.05 -6.92
C MET A 46 3.51 -0.80 -6.47
N VAL A 47 2.76 -0.35 -5.47
CA VAL A 47 1.50 -0.99 -5.07
C VAL A 47 0.53 -1.03 -6.24
N LEU A 48 0.38 0.08 -6.99
CA LEU A 48 -0.47 0.12 -8.19
C LEU A 48 -0.04 -0.90 -9.23
N ASN A 49 1.26 -1.01 -9.52
CA ASN A 49 1.78 -1.98 -10.49
C ASN A 49 1.53 -3.44 -10.05
N LEU A 50 1.67 -3.74 -8.76
CA LEU A 50 1.36 -5.08 -8.24
C LEU A 50 -0.13 -5.39 -8.35
N ILE A 51 -1.00 -4.41 -8.05
CA ILE A 51 -2.45 -4.54 -8.28
C ILE A 51 -2.74 -4.79 -9.76
N ALA A 52 -2.11 -4.03 -10.66
CA ALA A 52 -2.23 -4.19 -12.11
C ALA A 52 -1.76 -5.56 -12.62
N ARG A 53 -0.71 -6.10 -12.01
CA ARG A 53 -0.26 -7.46 -12.30
C ARG A 53 -1.26 -8.52 -11.81
N ALA A 54 -1.78 -8.37 -10.60
CA ALA A 54 -2.78 -9.29 -10.04
C ALA A 54 -4.13 -9.22 -10.77
N ALA A 55 -4.46 -8.06 -11.34
CA ALA A 55 -5.70 -7.82 -12.07
C ALA A 55 -5.74 -8.44 -13.47
N GLY A 56 -4.56 -8.66 -14.08
CA GLY A 56 -4.46 -9.09 -15.47
C GLY A 56 -5.15 -8.12 -16.44
N GLN A 57 -5.73 -8.66 -17.52
CA GLN A 57 -6.49 -7.87 -18.50
C GLN A 57 -7.89 -7.49 -17.99
N GLY A 58 -8.45 -8.24 -17.04
CA GLY A 58 -9.80 -8.01 -16.52
C GLY A 58 -9.93 -6.82 -15.56
N GLY A 59 -8.83 -6.16 -15.21
CA GLY A 59 -8.83 -4.97 -14.34
C GLY A 59 -9.22 -5.23 -12.88
N LYS A 60 -9.61 -6.45 -12.49
CA LYS A 60 -10.00 -6.86 -11.13
C LYS A 60 -8.91 -7.72 -10.49
N ALA A 61 -8.29 -7.22 -9.42
CA ALA A 61 -7.36 -7.95 -8.56
C ALA A 61 -8.07 -8.45 -7.29
N GLY A 62 -8.02 -9.76 -7.06
CA GLY A 62 -8.49 -10.42 -5.84
C GLY A 62 -9.87 -11.09 -5.94
N PRO A 63 -10.37 -11.65 -4.82
CA PRO A 63 -9.82 -11.53 -3.45
C PRO A 63 -8.57 -12.37 -3.19
N TYR A 64 -8.33 -13.39 -4.02
CA TYR A 64 -7.16 -14.26 -3.96
C TYR A 64 -6.31 -14.11 -5.23
N VAL A 65 -5.02 -14.34 -5.10
CA VAL A 65 -4.04 -14.39 -6.19
C VAL A 65 -3.39 -15.77 -6.17
N LEU A 66 -3.25 -16.39 -7.35
CA LEU A 66 -2.54 -17.65 -7.48
C LEU A 66 -1.03 -17.42 -7.41
N ARG A 67 -0.37 -18.06 -6.46
CA ARG A 67 1.09 -18.06 -6.31
C ARG A 67 1.56 -19.50 -6.13
N GLN A 68 2.36 -20.00 -7.07
CA GLN A 68 2.91 -21.38 -7.02
C GLN A 68 1.82 -22.44 -6.80
N GLY A 69 0.66 -22.29 -7.45
CA GLY A 69 -0.47 -23.20 -7.31
C GLY A 69 -1.33 -23.00 -6.05
N GLN A 70 -0.94 -22.10 -5.14
CA GLN A 70 -1.70 -21.80 -3.92
C GLN A 70 -2.47 -20.48 -4.03
N ALA A 71 -3.70 -20.46 -3.56
CA ALA A 71 -4.51 -19.26 -3.45
C ALA A 71 -4.10 -18.46 -2.20
N VAL A 72 -3.46 -17.31 -2.41
CA VAL A 72 -3.04 -16.39 -1.34
C VAL A 72 -3.94 -15.17 -1.35
N ARG A 73 -4.30 -14.65 -0.17
CA ARG A 73 -5.10 -13.42 -0.06
C ARG A 73 -4.35 -12.26 -0.72
N LEU A 74 -5.04 -11.44 -1.50
CA LEU A 74 -4.43 -10.32 -2.23
C LEU A 74 -3.62 -9.39 -1.33
N ARG A 75 -4.13 -9.08 -0.13
CA ARG A 75 -3.44 -8.19 0.81
C ARG A 75 -2.13 -8.78 1.32
N ASP A 76 -2.12 -10.07 1.64
CA ASP A 76 -0.91 -10.74 2.12
C ASP A 76 0.10 -10.88 0.97
N TRP A 77 -0.38 -11.21 -0.23
CA TRP A 77 0.45 -11.23 -1.44
C TRP A 77 1.11 -9.87 -1.73
N LEU A 78 0.38 -8.75 -1.60
CA LEU A 78 0.95 -7.41 -1.75
C LEU A 78 2.03 -7.12 -0.71
N CYS A 79 1.79 -7.49 0.55
CA CYS A 79 2.76 -7.28 1.63
C CYS A 79 4.04 -8.09 1.41
N ASP A 80 3.89 -9.38 1.07
CA ASP A 80 5.03 -10.27 0.79
C ASP A 80 5.81 -9.81 -0.45
N SER A 81 5.13 -9.34 -1.50
CA SER A 81 5.77 -8.85 -2.73
C SER A 81 6.60 -7.58 -2.49
N LEU A 82 6.25 -6.78 -1.48
CA LEU A 82 6.96 -5.55 -1.11
C LEU A 82 7.97 -5.74 0.03
N ALA A 83 7.97 -6.89 0.70
CA ALA A 83 8.89 -7.19 1.79
C ALA A 83 10.38 -7.07 1.41
N PRO A 84 10.84 -7.51 0.21
CA PRO A 84 12.24 -7.36 -0.19
C PRO A 84 12.72 -5.91 -0.25
N MET A 85 11.82 -4.95 -0.47
CA MET A 85 12.18 -3.53 -0.47
C MET A 85 12.38 -2.98 0.94
N ALA A 86 11.52 -3.38 1.87
CA ALA A 86 11.71 -3.06 3.28
C ALA A 86 12.97 -3.74 3.84
N ALA A 87 13.37 -4.87 3.25
CA ALA A 87 14.55 -5.61 3.65
C ALA A 87 15.89 -4.92 3.31
N ARG A 88 15.90 -4.05 2.29
CA ARG A 88 17.07 -3.27 1.86
C ARG A 88 17.19 -1.91 2.56
N ASP A 89 16.22 -1.55 3.41
CA ASP A 89 16.22 -0.28 4.14
C ASP A 89 17.14 -0.40 5.37
N HIS A 90 18.00 0.60 5.60
CA HIS A 90 18.87 0.68 6.79
C HIS A 90 18.08 0.52 8.10
N LYS A 91 16.79 0.86 8.07
CA LYS A 91 15.84 0.66 9.17
C LYS A 91 15.63 -0.81 9.55
N ARG A 92 15.80 -1.77 8.62
CA ARG A 92 15.71 -3.21 8.95
C ARG A 92 16.90 -3.67 9.76
N ALA A 93 18.12 -3.23 9.43
CA ALA A 93 19.31 -3.59 10.22
C ALA A 93 19.17 -3.11 11.66
N ALA A 94 18.72 -1.85 11.85
CA ALA A 94 18.41 -1.32 13.18
C ALA A 94 17.30 -2.09 13.89
N LEU A 95 16.24 -2.50 13.17
CA LEU A 95 15.16 -3.32 13.74
C LEU A 95 15.63 -4.73 14.12
N ALA A 96 16.51 -5.34 13.33
CA ALA A 96 17.07 -6.66 13.64
C ALA A 96 17.92 -6.63 14.91
N GLU A 97 18.71 -5.57 15.08
CA GLU A 97 19.48 -5.37 16.31
C GLU A 97 18.56 -5.17 17.52
N GLN A 98 17.53 -4.33 17.39
CA GLN A 98 16.53 -4.15 18.44
C GLN A 98 15.83 -5.46 18.83
N VAL A 99 15.42 -6.26 17.84
CA VAL A 99 14.79 -7.57 18.07
C VAL A 99 15.75 -8.53 18.75
N ARG A 100 17.03 -8.54 18.37
CA ARG A 100 18.05 -9.39 19.00
C ARG A 100 18.23 -9.02 20.47
N VAL A 101 18.36 -7.73 20.79
CA VAL A 101 18.47 -7.24 22.17
C VAL A 101 17.23 -7.59 22.99
N GLU A 102 16.03 -7.43 22.42
CA GLU A 102 14.77 -7.74 23.08
C GLU A 102 14.63 -9.24 23.39
N LEU A 103 14.91 -10.12 22.42
CA LEU A 103 14.87 -11.57 22.62
C LEU A 103 15.94 -12.04 23.61
N ALA A 104 17.12 -11.39 23.64
CA ALA A 104 18.17 -11.70 24.60
C ALA A 104 17.74 -11.36 26.02
N GLY A 105 17.15 -10.17 26.21
CA GLY A 105 16.63 -9.72 27.51
C GLY A 105 15.44 -10.54 28.02
N GLN A 106 14.78 -11.32 27.15
CA GLN A 106 13.69 -12.24 27.50
C GLN A 106 14.15 -13.70 27.61
N GLU A 107 15.45 -13.98 27.47
CA GLU A 107 16.00 -15.35 27.46
C GLU A 107 15.39 -16.26 26.37
N GLN A 108 14.91 -15.66 25.26
CA GLN A 108 14.27 -16.36 24.15
C GLN A 108 15.22 -16.64 22.98
N LEU A 109 16.47 -16.18 23.05
CA LEU A 109 17.48 -16.51 22.04
C LEU A 109 17.95 -17.97 22.21
N PRO A 110 17.86 -18.81 21.17
CA PRO A 110 18.51 -20.11 21.14
C PRO A 110 20.02 -19.98 21.36
N GLY A 111 20.63 -20.97 22.02
CA GLY A 111 22.09 -21.05 22.17
C GLY A 111 22.85 -21.33 20.87
N ASP A 112 22.19 -21.92 19.88
CA ASP A 112 22.72 -22.08 18.52
C ASP A 112 22.68 -20.72 17.78
N PRO A 113 23.83 -20.17 17.35
CA PRO A 113 23.90 -18.91 16.61
C PRO A 113 23.06 -18.89 15.34
N ASP A 114 22.95 -20.02 14.63
CA ASP A 114 22.20 -20.11 13.38
C ASP A 114 20.69 -20.14 13.65
N ALA A 115 20.25 -20.89 14.67
CA ALA A 115 18.86 -20.87 15.12
C ALA A 115 18.46 -19.48 15.65
N ALA A 116 19.35 -18.81 16.38
CA ALA A 116 19.14 -17.45 16.84
C ALA A 116 18.97 -16.46 15.68
N SER A 117 19.82 -16.55 14.66
CA SER A 117 19.70 -15.72 13.45
C SER A 117 18.37 -15.94 12.75
N ARG A 118 17.95 -17.20 12.56
CA ARG A 118 16.66 -17.56 11.95
C ARG A 118 15.47 -17.01 12.74
N LEU A 119 15.51 -17.09 14.08
CA LEU A 119 14.44 -16.57 14.93
C LEU A 119 14.34 -15.04 14.84
N VAL A 120 15.47 -14.33 14.92
CA VAL A 120 15.51 -12.87 14.75
C VAL A 120 14.94 -12.48 13.39
N ASP A 121 15.36 -13.15 12.32
CA ASP A 121 14.85 -12.88 10.97
C ASP A 121 13.34 -13.13 10.85
N GLN A 122 12.82 -14.18 11.48
CA GLN A 122 11.40 -14.48 11.50
C GLN A 122 10.59 -13.37 12.21
N VAL A 123 11.05 -12.94 13.39
CA VAL A 123 10.37 -11.88 14.16
C VAL A 123 10.45 -10.53 13.44
N VAL A 124 11.61 -10.19 12.86
CA VAL A 124 11.79 -9.00 12.02
C VAL A 124 10.85 -9.05 10.82
N LEU A 125 10.78 -10.18 10.12
CA LEU A 125 9.88 -10.37 8.99
C LEU A 125 8.42 -10.18 9.41
N GLU A 126 8.02 -10.69 10.58
CA GLU A 126 6.66 -10.52 11.09
C GLU A 126 6.34 -9.04 11.41
N ARG A 127 7.26 -8.33 12.08
CA ARG A 127 7.12 -6.88 12.37
C ARG A 127 7.06 -6.05 11.08
N VAL A 128 7.90 -6.38 10.10
CA VAL A 128 7.89 -5.77 8.76
C VAL A 128 6.57 -6.07 8.04
N ARG A 129 6.06 -7.30 8.10
CA ARG A 129 4.75 -7.67 7.54
C ARG A 129 3.61 -6.90 8.21
N ARG A 130 3.63 -6.76 9.53
CA ARG A 130 2.62 -5.99 10.29
C ARG A 130 2.61 -4.53 9.86
N SER A 131 3.79 -3.90 9.80
CA SER A 131 3.96 -2.53 9.30
C SER A 131 3.63 -2.40 7.81
N GLY A 132 3.95 -3.44 7.03
CA GLY A 132 3.67 -3.58 5.61
C GLY A 132 2.17 -3.55 5.32
N ARG A 133 1.34 -4.23 6.11
CA ARG A 133 -0.13 -4.19 5.99
C ARG A 133 -0.67 -2.78 6.15
N CYS A 134 -0.18 -2.02 7.14
CA CYS A 134 -0.55 -0.63 7.34
C CYS A 134 -0.09 0.26 6.17
N ASN A 135 1.13 0.06 5.68
CA ASN A 135 1.67 0.81 4.55
C ASN A 135 0.92 0.53 3.24
N VAL A 136 0.62 -0.73 2.93
CA VAL A 136 -0.19 -1.13 1.78
C VAL A 136 -1.60 -0.54 1.90
N SER A 137 -2.24 -0.63 3.06
CA SER A 137 -3.58 -0.05 3.28
C SER A 137 -3.61 1.46 3.06
N ARG A 138 -2.58 2.17 3.54
CA ARG A 138 -2.42 3.60 3.32
C ARG A 138 -2.24 3.91 1.83
N ALA A 139 -1.29 3.26 1.17
CA ALA A 139 -1.03 3.44 -0.25
C ALA A 139 -2.26 3.18 -1.11
N VAL A 140 -2.99 2.08 -0.85
CA VAL A 140 -4.26 1.79 -1.53
C VAL A 140 -5.28 2.89 -1.30
N SER A 141 -5.35 3.45 -0.08
CA SER A 141 -6.29 4.54 0.21
C SER A 141 -5.91 5.83 -0.53
N GLU A 142 -4.61 6.11 -0.70
CA GLU A 142 -4.11 7.20 -1.56
C GLU A 142 -4.45 6.94 -3.03
N LEU A 143 -4.26 5.73 -3.55
CA LEU A 143 -4.61 5.35 -4.93
C LEU A 143 -6.12 5.45 -5.20
N VAL A 144 -6.95 5.12 -4.21
CA VAL A 144 -8.41 5.30 -4.29
C VAL A 144 -8.76 6.78 -4.33
N ARG A 145 -8.11 7.60 -3.50
CA ARG A 145 -8.32 9.06 -3.49
C ARG A 145 -7.85 9.72 -4.79
N ALA A 146 -6.80 9.20 -5.40
CA ALA A 146 -6.31 9.60 -6.73
C ALA A 146 -7.22 9.16 -7.89
N GLY A 147 -8.26 8.37 -7.63
CA GLY A 147 -9.15 7.87 -8.70
C GLY A 147 -8.49 6.83 -9.61
N LEU A 148 -7.43 6.14 -9.14
CA LEU A 148 -6.72 5.13 -9.93
C LEU A 148 -7.25 3.70 -9.67
N VAL A 149 -7.79 3.47 -8.47
CA VAL A 149 -8.29 2.16 -8.04
C VAL A 149 -9.61 2.31 -7.30
N ARG A 150 -10.56 1.41 -7.55
CA ARG A 150 -11.76 1.23 -6.73
C ARG A 150 -11.54 0.06 -5.76
N ARG A 151 -11.78 0.29 -4.47
CA ARG A 151 -11.74 -0.75 -3.44
C ARG A 151 -13.14 -1.26 -3.13
N HIS A 152 -13.33 -2.58 -3.18
CA HIS A 152 -14.51 -3.26 -2.67
C HIS A 152 -14.10 -4.52 -1.90
N TYR A 153 -15.07 -5.26 -1.38
CA TYR A 153 -14.81 -6.40 -0.50
C TYR A 153 -15.75 -7.56 -0.84
N GLU A 154 -15.20 -8.75 -1.08
CA GLU A 154 -15.93 -9.98 -1.44
C GLU A 154 -15.81 -11.05 -0.33
N GLY A 155 -16.80 -11.94 -0.17
CA GLY A 155 -16.83 -13.00 0.87
C GLY A 155 -18.21 -13.20 1.53
N TRP A 156 -18.41 -14.34 2.22
CA TRP A 156 -19.68 -14.75 2.86
C TRP A 156 -19.99 -13.94 4.13
N ARG A 157 -21.24 -13.43 4.25
CA ARG A 157 -21.75 -12.51 5.29
C ARG A 157 -22.27 -13.26 6.54
N VAL A 158 -22.09 -12.65 7.71
CA VAL A 158 -23.15 -12.41 8.72
C VAL A 158 -22.87 -11.02 9.32
N ASP A 159 -23.93 -10.26 9.59
CA ASP A 159 -23.99 -8.80 9.65
C ASP A 159 -22.99 -8.10 10.58
N HIS A 160 -22.26 -7.11 10.04
CA HIS A 160 -21.69 -6.07 10.89
C HIS A 160 -21.53 -4.74 10.18
N HIS A 161 -21.87 -3.67 10.89
CA HIS A 161 -21.77 -2.27 10.46
C HIS A 161 -20.30 -1.78 10.31
N ASN A 162 -19.32 -2.59 10.74
CA ASN A 162 -17.90 -2.27 10.65
C ASN A 162 -17.16 -3.07 9.57
N ARG A 163 -16.22 -2.39 8.88
CA ARG A 163 -15.24 -2.99 7.98
C ARG A 163 -14.43 -4.07 8.74
N GLY A 164 -14.78 -5.35 8.58
CA GLY A 164 -14.02 -6.42 9.27
C GLY A 164 -14.60 -7.83 9.23
N ALA A 165 -15.83 -8.04 8.77
CA ALA A 165 -16.48 -9.36 8.78
C ALA A 165 -15.90 -10.30 7.70
N ARG A 166 -14.71 -10.90 7.90
CA ARG A 166 -14.06 -11.93 7.03
C ARG A 166 -14.07 -11.66 5.51
N ARG A 167 -14.42 -10.45 5.06
CA ARG A 167 -14.43 -10.07 3.65
C ARG A 167 -13.04 -9.70 3.21
N GLU A 168 -12.64 -10.25 2.09
CA GLU A 168 -11.33 -10.04 1.51
C GLU A 168 -11.36 -8.83 0.58
N ALA A 169 -10.27 -8.07 0.58
CA ALA A 169 -10.17 -6.86 -0.23
C ALA A 169 -10.00 -7.21 -1.70
N VAL A 170 -10.74 -6.50 -2.55
CA VAL A 170 -10.65 -6.58 -4.00
C VAL A 170 -10.43 -5.18 -4.54
N TYR A 171 -9.55 -5.07 -5.53
CA TYR A 171 -9.16 -3.81 -6.14
C TYR A 171 -9.46 -3.86 -7.64
N THR A 172 -10.21 -2.88 -8.13
CA THR A 172 -10.50 -2.74 -9.56
C THR A 172 -9.80 -1.50 -10.08
N LEU A 173 -9.02 -1.64 -11.14
CA LEU A 173 -8.39 -0.53 -11.84
C LEU A 173 -9.44 0.22 -12.65
N LEU A 174 -9.37 1.54 -12.63
CA LEU A 174 -10.26 2.33 -13.46
C LEU A 174 -9.84 2.23 -14.94
N PRO A 175 -10.76 2.38 -15.91
CA PRO A 175 -10.45 2.25 -17.33
C PRO A 175 -9.30 3.15 -17.79
N ASP A 176 -9.24 4.40 -17.31
CA ASP A 176 -8.17 5.34 -17.65
C ASP A 176 -6.82 4.87 -17.11
N THR A 177 -6.81 4.31 -15.90
CA THR A 177 -5.60 3.71 -15.32
C THR A 177 -5.15 2.48 -16.11
N MET A 178 -6.08 1.63 -16.56
CA MET A 178 -5.75 0.48 -17.41
C MET A 178 -5.13 0.91 -18.73
N ARG A 179 -5.70 1.92 -19.40
CA ARG A 179 -5.17 2.51 -20.64
C ARG A 179 -3.77 3.09 -20.41
N ALA A 180 -3.61 3.90 -19.38
CA ALA A 180 -2.33 4.52 -19.05
C ALA A 180 -1.22 3.53 -18.68
N LEU A 181 -1.59 2.35 -18.15
CA LEU A 181 -0.67 1.24 -17.88
C LEU A 181 -0.44 0.32 -19.10
N GLY A 182 -1.06 0.59 -20.26
CA GLY A 182 -0.95 -0.25 -21.46
C GLY A 182 -1.59 -1.63 -21.31
N LYS A 183 -2.67 -1.74 -20.52
CA LYS A 183 -3.39 -2.99 -20.24
C LYS A 183 -4.80 -3.07 -20.86
N ALA A 184 -5.17 -2.06 -21.64
CA ALA A 184 -6.42 -1.97 -22.40
C ALA A 184 -6.17 -2.26 -23.88
#